data_AF-A0A5B9QSR9-F1
#
_entry.id   AF-A0A5B9QSR9-F1
#
_cell.length_a   1.000
_cell.length_b   1.000
_cell.length_c   1.000
_cell.angle_alpha   90.00
_cell.angle_beta   90.00
_cell.angle_gamma   90.00
#
_symmetry.space_group_name_H-M   'P 1'
#
loop_
_entity.id
_entity.type
_entity.pdbx_description
1 polymer ?
#
loop_
_entity_poly.entity_id
_entity_poly.type
_entity_poly.pdbx_seq_one_letter_code
_entity_poly.pdbx_strand_id
1 'polypeptide(L)'
;MKAREIAAHAVHLMVLLLPTWLWVGLHGCDAWVFSFAGIVLLAAMLESRSVAVGSDSQPAQTQDPQAMRLAQLVGFALLLLFWCIQVEHHLAGLAMPWLQITGGLLLTLGTLLRVTAIRTLGTDFVTDIRAPAVRRAEGIYRWLAHPSELGLLLIIAGAPLLLAAPRCLLVACLFFVPTSLHRIRRENQVLNTSVA
;
A
#
# COMPACT_ATOMS: atom_id res chain seq x y z
N MET A 1 25.97 -11.72 -5.92
CA MET A 1 24.51 -11.48 -5.86
C MET A 1 24.10 -10.48 -4.76
N LYS A 2 24.68 -10.53 -3.55
CA LYS A 2 24.29 -9.67 -2.41
C LYS A 2 24.44 -8.14 -2.56
N ALA A 3 25.45 -7.63 -3.26
CA ALA A 3 25.72 -6.18 -3.28
C ALA A 3 24.67 -5.35 -4.05
N ARG A 4 24.11 -5.88 -5.15
CA ARG A 4 23.11 -5.18 -5.97
C ARG A 4 21.75 -5.10 -5.28
N GLU A 5 21.33 -6.14 -4.57
CA GLU A 5 20.07 -6.16 -3.82
C GLU A 5 20.10 -5.19 -2.63
N ILE A 6 21.23 -5.17 -1.90
CA ILE A 6 21.44 -4.23 -0.79
C ILE A 6 21.38 -2.77 -1.31
N ALA A 7 22.02 -2.49 -2.44
CA ALA A 7 21.98 -1.17 -3.05
C ALA A 7 20.56 -0.75 -3.46
N ALA A 8 19.77 -1.65 -4.05
CA ALA A 8 18.38 -1.36 -4.44
C ALA A 8 17.49 -1.07 -3.22
N HIS A 9 17.62 -1.83 -2.13
CA HIS A 9 16.87 -1.58 -0.90
C HIS A 9 17.27 -0.26 -0.23
N ALA A 10 18.56 0.07 -0.24
CA ALA A 10 19.06 1.35 0.25
C ALA A 10 18.47 2.53 -0.55
N VAL A 11 18.40 2.42 -1.88
CA VAL A 11 17.80 3.46 -2.73
C VAL A 11 16.32 3.65 -2.42
N HIS A 12 15.53 2.59 -2.29
CA HIS A 12 14.11 2.71 -1.94
C HIS A 12 13.90 3.37 -0.58
N LEU A 13 14.71 2.97 0.42
CA LEU A 13 14.64 3.53 1.75
C LEU A 13 15.04 5.01 1.74
N MET A 14 16.05 5.37 0.95
CA MET A 14 16.46 6.76 0.76
C MET A 14 15.34 7.58 0.11
N VAL A 15 14.71 7.09 -0.97
CA VAL A 15 13.62 7.78 -1.65
C VAL A 15 12.40 7.97 -0.75
N LEU A 16 12.09 7.00 0.12
CA LEU A 16 10.99 7.10 1.09
C LEU A 16 11.29 8.08 2.23
N LEU A 17 12.54 8.14 2.72
CA LEU A 17 12.88 8.99 3.86
C LEU A 17 13.31 10.42 3.47
N LEU A 18 13.69 10.63 2.22
CA LEU A 18 14.17 11.93 1.72
C LEU A 18 13.22 13.10 2.00
N PRO A 19 11.90 13.03 1.73
CA PRO A 19 10.99 14.13 2.06
C PRO A 19 10.94 14.39 3.57
N THR A 20 10.86 13.34 4.39
CA THR A 20 10.86 13.45 5.85
C THR A 20 12.13 14.13 6.35
N TRP A 21 13.29 13.77 5.79
CA TRP A 21 14.58 14.32 6.19
C TRP A 21 14.75 15.79 5.78
N LEU A 22 14.31 16.16 4.57
CA LEU A 22 14.31 17.55 4.10
C LEU A 22 13.49 18.45 5.03
N TRP A 23 12.30 18.00 5.43
CA TRP A 23 11.41 18.80 6.26
C TRP A 23 11.88 18.93 7.71
N VAL A 24 12.47 17.87 8.27
CA VAL A 24 13.07 17.91 9.62
C VAL A 24 14.18 18.98 9.70
N GLY A 25 15.01 19.10 8.66
CA GLY A 25 16.06 20.11 8.62
C GLY A 25 15.55 21.55 8.55
N LEU A 26 14.36 21.77 8.01
CA LEU A 26 13.79 23.10 7.77
C LEU A 26 12.86 23.59 8.89
N HIS A 27 12.08 22.70 9.50
CA HIS A 27 11.02 23.07 10.45
C HIS A 27 11.15 22.41 11.83
N GLY A 28 12.22 21.65 12.07
CA GLY A 28 12.44 20.94 13.33
C GLY A 28 11.70 19.60 13.41
N CYS A 29 11.63 19.04 14.62
CA CYS A 29 11.09 17.70 14.83
C CYS A 29 9.56 17.71 15.01
N ASP A 30 8.83 17.22 13.99
CA ASP A 30 7.38 16.98 14.08
C ASP A 30 7.08 15.50 14.36
N ALA A 31 6.50 15.21 15.53
CA ALA A 31 6.18 13.87 15.99
C ALA A 31 5.18 13.12 15.07
N TRP A 32 4.27 13.84 14.40
CA TRP A 32 3.31 13.24 13.49
C TRP A 32 3.96 12.77 12.20
N VAL A 33 4.86 13.59 11.65
CA VAL A 33 5.64 13.26 10.45
C VAL A 33 6.56 12.06 10.71
N PHE A 34 7.20 12.00 11.88
CA PHE A 34 8.00 10.82 12.28
C PHE A 34 7.15 9.57 12.46
N SER A 35 5.99 9.69 13.10
CA SER A 35 5.06 8.58 13.28
C SER A 35 4.55 8.06 11.93
N PHE A 36 4.19 8.95 11.02
CA PHE A 36 3.79 8.61 9.65
C PHE A 36 4.91 7.87 8.90
N ALA A 37 6.12 8.45 8.86
CA ALA A 37 7.26 7.83 8.19
C ALA A 37 7.62 6.47 8.81
N GLY A 38 7.57 6.36 10.14
CA GLY A 38 7.81 5.11 10.87
C GLY A 38 6.79 4.03 10.54
N ILE A 39 5.49 4.36 10.53
CA ILE A 39 4.43 3.41 10.17
C ILE A 39 4.56 2.98 8.71
N VAL A 40 4.81 3.90 7.78
CA VAL A 40 4.99 3.58 6.35
C VAL A 40 6.22 2.71 6.12
N LEU A 41 7.33 3.00 6.80
CA LEU A 41 8.54 2.17 6.71
C LEU A 41 8.29 0.76 7.26
N LEU A 42 7.65 0.66 8.43
CA LEU A 42 7.27 -0.63 9.02
C LEU A 42 6.35 -1.40 8.06
N ALA A 43 5.36 -0.75 7.47
CA ALA A 43 4.43 -1.33 6.50
C ALA A 43 5.18 -1.88 5.28
N ALA A 44 6.06 -1.08 4.68
CA ALA A 44 6.88 -1.49 3.55
C ALA A 44 7.79 -2.68 3.89
N MET A 45 8.39 -2.71 5.09
CA MET A 45 9.20 -3.84 5.55
C MET A 45 8.37 -5.10 5.78
N LEU A 46 7.17 -4.98 6.38
CA LEU A 46 6.28 -6.10 6.62
C LEU A 46 5.74 -6.68 5.30
N GLU A 47 5.37 -5.84 4.34
CA GLU A 47 4.93 -6.25 3.01
C GLU A 47 6.08 -6.92 2.25
N SER A 48 7.27 -6.30 2.20
CA SER A 48 8.45 -6.87 1.55
C SER A 48 8.81 -8.26 2.10
N ARG A 49 8.79 -8.44 3.42
CA ARG A 49 9.02 -9.75 4.05
C ARG A 49 7.93 -10.77 3.69
N SER A 50 6.67 -10.33 3.70
CA SER A 50 5.54 -11.23 3.44
C SER A 50 5.51 -11.70 1.98
N VAL A 51 5.88 -10.83 1.04
CA VAL A 51 6.03 -11.16 -0.38
C VAL A 51 7.25 -12.07 -0.62
N ALA A 52 8.38 -11.81 0.04
CA ALA A 52 9.57 -12.66 -0.09
C ALA A 52 9.31 -14.12 0.34
N VAL A 53 8.55 -14.32 1.42
CA VAL A 53 8.14 -15.66 1.89
C VAL A 53 7.25 -16.38 0.85
N GLY A 54 6.44 -15.64 0.08
CA GLY A 54 5.61 -16.22 -0.98
C GLY A 54 6.35 -16.52 -2.28
N SER A 55 7.58 -16.00 -2.48
CA SER A 55 8.30 -16.09 -3.76
C SER A 55 9.19 -17.34 -3.91
N ASP A 56 9.41 -18.11 -2.84
CA ASP A 56 10.30 -19.28 -2.84
C ASP A 56 9.69 -20.52 -3.55
N SER A 57 8.49 -20.42 -4.11
CA SER A 57 7.83 -21.53 -4.81
C SER A 57 7.19 -21.07 -6.12
N GLN A 58 7.82 -21.48 -7.22
CA GLN A 58 7.49 -21.30 -8.65
C GLN A 58 7.62 -19.87 -9.23
N PRO A 59 8.31 -19.71 -10.38
CA PRO A 59 8.39 -18.42 -11.07
C PRO A 59 7.00 -18.05 -11.58
N ALA A 60 6.39 -17.05 -10.94
CA ALA A 60 5.14 -16.47 -11.38
C ALA A 60 5.29 -15.98 -12.84
N GLN A 61 4.82 -16.76 -13.81
CA GLN A 61 4.65 -16.31 -15.19
C GLN A 61 3.59 -15.22 -15.22
N THR A 62 4.01 -13.96 -15.11
CA THR A 62 3.20 -12.78 -15.40
C THR A 62 2.84 -12.80 -16.88
N GLN A 63 1.56 -13.01 -17.19
CA GLN A 63 1.09 -13.11 -18.57
C GLN A 63 0.48 -11.79 -19.08
N ASP A 64 0.12 -10.82 -18.23
CA ASP A 64 -0.47 -9.54 -18.65
C ASP A 64 0.47 -8.31 -18.46
N PRO A 65 1.09 -7.79 -19.55
CA PRO A 65 1.90 -6.57 -19.51
C PRO A 65 1.12 -5.33 -19.07
N GLN A 66 -0.20 -5.28 -19.28
CA GLN A 66 -1.03 -4.14 -18.90
C GLN A 66 -1.24 -4.10 -17.38
N ALA A 67 -1.45 -5.26 -16.75
CA ALA A 67 -1.56 -5.38 -15.31
C ALA A 67 -0.27 -4.94 -14.61
N MET A 68 0.89 -5.31 -15.15
CA MET A 68 2.19 -4.86 -14.62
C MET A 68 2.36 -3.34 -14.71
N ARG A 69 2.01 -2.72 -15.85
CA ARG A 69 2.06 -1.26 -16.02
C ARG A 69 1.12 -0.55 -15.05
N LEU A 70 -0.10 -1.08 -14.86
CA LEU A 70 -1.06 -0.52 -13.91
C LEU A 70 -0.53 -0.61 -12.48
N ALA A 71 0.07 -1.73 -12.08
CA ALA A 71 0.67 -1.89 -10.77
C ALA A 71 1.84 -0.91 -10.54
N GLN A 72 2.70 -0.72 -11.53
CA GLN A 72 3.79 0.27 -11.47
C GLN A 72 3.25 1.69 -11.36
N LEU A 73 2.20 2.03 -12.11
CA LEU A 73 1.55 3.33 -12.06
C LEU A 73 0.93 3.59 -10.69
N VAL A 74 0.23 2.60 -10.12
CA VAL A 74 -0.32 2.67 -8.76
C VAL A 74 0.79 2.84 -7.72
N GLY A 75 1.88 2.09 -7.83
CA GLY A 75 3.04 2.22 -6.94
C GLY A 75 3.69 3.60 -7.02
N PHE A 76 3.86 4.14 -8.23
CA PHE A 76 4.38 5.48 -8.43
C PHE A 76 3.43 6.57 -7.90
N ALA A 77 2.13 6.41 -8.13
CA ALA A 77 1.10 7.32 -7.61
C ALA A 77 1.07 7.32 -6.07
N LEU A 78 1.25 6.16 -5.43
CA LEU A 78 1.34 6.05 -3.97
C LEU A 78 2.58 6.78 -3.44
N LEU A 79 3.71 6.64 -4.12
CA LEU A 79 4.94 7.35 -3.76
C LEU A 79 4.74 8.87 -3.87
N LEU A 80 4.17 9.36 -4.97
CA LEU A 80 3.86 10.78 -5.13
C LEU A 80 2.88 11.27 -4.06
N LEU A 81 1.84 10.50 -3.77
CA LEU A 81 0.87 10.83 -2.73
C LEU A 81 1.56 10.96 -1.36
N PHE A 82 2.44 10.02 -1.01
CA PHE A 82 3.22 10.06 0.23
C PHE A 82 4.02 11.37 0.37
N TRP A 83 4.66 11.81 -0.72
CA TRP A 83 5.39 13.08 -0.75
C TRP A 83 4.44 14.28 -0.61
N CYS A 84 3.37 14.32 -1.39
CA CYS A 84 2.40 15.41 -1.37
C CYS A 84 1.73 15.60 -0.01
N ILE A 85 1.47 14.51 0.73
CA ILE A 85 0.89 14.58 2.08
C ILE A 85 1.81 15.35 3.03
N GLN A 86 3.12 15.07 3.01
CA GLN A 86 4.08 15.78 3.86
C GLN A 86 4.16 17.26 3.49
N VAL A 87 4.20 17.55 2.18
CA VAL A 87 4.22 18.94 1.67
C VAL A 87 2.95 19.68 2.12
N GLU A 88 1.77 19.08 1.96
CA GLU A 88 0.50 19.69 2.38
C GLU A 88 0.46 19.94 3.89
N HIS A 89 0.92 18.99 4.70
CA HIS A 89 0.96 19.14 6.15
C HIS A 89 1.75 20.37 6.58
N HIS A 90 2.97 20.53 6.06
CA HIS A 90 3.83 21.66 6.38
C HIS A 90 3.30 22.99 5.84
N LEU A 91 2.64 22.99 4.67
CA LEU A 91 2.07 24.20 4.08
C LEU A 91 0.74 24.63 4.74
N ALA A 92 -0.09 23.68 5.15
CA ALA A 92 -1.42 23.96 5.70
C ALA A 92 -1.39 24.25 7.21
N GLY A 93 -0.44 23.66 7.94
CA GLY A 93 -0.31 23.86 9.39
C GLY A 93 -1.53 23.43 10.19
N LEU A 94 -2.37 22.55 9.64
CA LEU A 94 -3.59 22.07 10.30
C LEU A 94 -3.22 21.02 11.36
N ALA A 95 -3.63 21.26 12.60
CA ALA A 95 -3.51 20.29 13.69
C ALA A 95 -4.92 19.88 14.16
N MET A 96 -5.31 18.65 13.88
CA MET A 96 -6.58 18.08 14.32
C MET A 96 -6.32 16.71 14.97
N PRO A 97 -5.97 16.66 16.26
CA PRO A 97 -5.42 15.46 16.89
C PRO A 97 -6.32 14.23 16.76
N TRP A 98 -7.64 14.40 16.85
CA TRP A 98 -8.58 13.29 16.70
C TRP A 98 -8.54 12.69 15.28
N LEU A 99 -8.50 13.52 14.23
CA LEU A 99 -8.35 13.08 12.84
C LEU A 99 -7.01 12.38 12.62
N GLN A 100 -5.94 12.90 13.24
CA GLN A 100 -4.60 12.34 13.11
C GLN A 100 -4.53 10.96 13.76
N ILE A 101 -5.09 10.80 14.97
CA ILE A 101 -5.21 9.51 15.65
C ILE A 101 -6.04 8.53 14.82
N THR A 102 -7.20 8.95 14.31
CA THR A 102 -8.03 8.13 13.42
C THR A 102 -7.25 7.72 12.17
N GLY A 103 -6.50 8.63 11.56
CA GLY A 103 -5.66 8.36 10.40
C GLY A 103 -4.57 7.33 10.69
N GLY A 104 -3.88 7.47 11.82
CA GLY A 104 -2.88 6.51 12.28
C GLY A 104 -3.47 5.11 12.51
N LEU A 105 -4.66 5.03 13.11
CA LEU A 105 -5.39 3.76 13.28
C LEU A 105 -5.78 3.14 11.93
N LEU A 106 -6.35 3.91 11.01
CA LEU A 106 -6.73 3.41 9.68
C LEU A 106 -5.50 2.93 8.89
N LEU A 107 -4.41 3.68 8.92
CA LEU A 107 -3.16 3.32 8.25
C LEU A 107 -2.59 2.01 8.81
N THR A 108 -2.58 1.87 10.13
CA THR A 108 -2.08 0.67 10.82
C THR A 108 -2.97 -0.54 10.55
N LEU A 109 -4.29 -0.40 10.71
CA LEU A 109 -5.25 -1.48 10.46
C LEU A 109 -5.24 -1.91 8.98
N GLY A 110 -5.18 -0.96 8.05
CA GLY A 110 -5.06 -1.24 6.62
C GLY A 110 -3.80 -2.03 6.28
N THR A 111 -2.67 -1.66 6.90
CA THR A 111 -1.40 -2.39 6.77
C THR A 111 -1.52 -3.81 7.29
N LEU A 112 -2.06 -4.01 8.49
CA LEU A 112 -2.24 -5.34 9.08
C LEU A 112 -3.18 -6.19 8.21
N LEU A 113 -4.27 -5.62 7.71
CA LEU A 113 -5.22 -6.30 6.84
C LEU A 113 -4.55 -6.74 5.53
N ARG A 114 -3.75 -5.87 4.93
CA ARG A 114 -3.02 -6.17 3.69
C ARG A 114 -1.94 -7.23 3.91
N VAL A 115 -1.15 -7.12 4.97
CA VAL A 115 -0.11 -8.11 5.32
C VAL A 115 -0.72 -9.47 5.63
N THR A 116 -1.83 -9.53 6.37
CA THR A 116 -2.52 -10.79 6.65
C THR A 116 -3.11 -11.41 5.38
N ALA A 117 -3.66 -10.60 4.47
CA ALA A 117 -4.13 -11.06 3.16
C ALA A 117 -2.99 -11.67 2.31
N ILE A 118 -1.84 -10.99 2.24
CA ILE A 118 -0.65 -11.48 1.51
C ILE A 118 -0.14 -12.79 2.11
N ARG A 119 -0.04 -12.86 3.45
CA ARG A 119 0.40 -14.09 4.14
C ARG A 119 -0.57 -15.25 3.99
N THR A 120 -1.87 -14.97 3.96
CA THR A 120 -2.90 -16.02 3.80
C THR A 120 -2.87 -16.61 2.38
N LEU A 121 -2.65 -15.77 1.35
CA LEU A 121 -2.50 -16.23 -0.03
C LEU A 121 -1.12 -16.83 -0.32
N GLY A 122 -0.06 -16.35 0.34
CA GLY A 122 1.31 -16.83 0.13
C GLY A 122 1.73 -16.71 -1.35
N THR A 123 2.05 -17.85 -1.96
CA THR A 123 2.43 -17.99 -3.38
C THR A 123 1.31 -17.62 -4.35
N ASP A 124 0.05 -17.68 -3.91
CA ASP A 124 -1.12 -17.32 -4.72
C ASP A 124 -1.37 -15.80 -4.72
N PHE A 125 -0.60 -15.03 -3.94
CA PHE A 125 -0.68 -13.58 -3.98
C PHE A 125 -0.02 -13.07 -5.27
N VAL A 126 -0.84 -12.70 -6.24
CA VAL A 126 -0.36 -12.14 -7.50
C VAL A 126 -0.90 -10.72 -7.64
N THR A 127 -0.01 -9.80 -8.01
CA THR A 127 -0.39 -8.43 -8.39
C THR A 127 -1.15 -8.39 -9.71
N ASP A 128 -1.10 -9.49 -10.47
CA ASP A 128 -1.78 -9.74 -11.74
C ASP A 128 -3.13 -10.44 -11.50
N ILE A 129 -4.06 -10.27 -12.43
CA ILE A 129 -5.38 -10.91 -12.38
C ILE A 129 -5.22 -12.33 -12.92
N ARG A 130 -5.15 -13.31 -12.03
CA ARG A 130 -5.19 -14.73 -12.40
C ARG A 130 -6.50 -15.34 -11.95
N ALA A 131 -7.01 -16.30 -12.72
CA ALA A 131 -7.94 -17.27 -12.18
C ALA A 131 -7.17 -18.12 -11.16
N PRO A 132 -7.47 -18.07 -9.85
CA PRO A 132 -6.92 -19.06 -8.95
C PRO A 132 -7.46 -20.43 -9.36
N ALA A 133 -6.61 -21.46 -9.34
CA ALA A 133 -7.04 -22.83 -9.56
C ALA A 133 -8.10 -23.28 -8.53
N VAL A 134 -8.10 -22.67 -7.33
CA VAL A 134 -9.07 -22.91 -6.25
C VAL A 134 -9.34 -21.61 -5.48
N ARG A 135 -10.62 -21.30 -5.22
CA ARG A 135 -11.00 -20.18 -4.34
C ARG A 135 -10.57 -20.48 -2.90
N ARG A 136 -9.56 -19.76 -2.41
CA ARG A 136 -9.12 -19.84 -1.00
C ARG A 136 -10.22 -19.29 -0.09
N ALA A 137 -10.88 -20.16 0.68
CA ALA A 137 -11.89 -19.78 1.67
C ALA A 137 -11.38 -19.83 3.12
N GLU A 138 -10.06 -19.84 3.30
CA GLU A 138 -9.39 -19.97 4.59
C GLU A 138 -8.94 -18.61 5.15
N GLY A 139 -8.75 -18.57 6.48
CA GLY A 139 -8.27 -17.38 7.17
C GLY A 139 -9.18 -16.18 6.93
N ILE A 140 -8.57 -15.05 6.56
CA ILE A 140 -9.29 -13.79 6.39
C ILE A 140 -10.27 -13.78 5.20
N TYR A 141 -10.02 -14.63 4.20
CA TYR A 141 -10.85 -14.75 3.01
C TYR A 141 -12.21 -15.42 3.27
N ARG A 142 -12.42 -15.99 4.46
CA ARG A 142 -13.74 -16.46 4.90
C ARG A 142 -14.72 -15.32 5.17
N TRP A 143 -14.21 -14.13 5.52
CA TRP A 143 -15.04 -12.98 5.88
C TRP A 143 -15.03 -11.88 4.81
N LEU A 144 -13.93 -11.72 4.09
CA LEU A 144 -13.74 -10.66 3.11
C LEU A 144 -13.28 -11.25 1.78
N ALA A 145 -13.97 -10.91 0.68
CA ALA A 145 -13.58 -11.36 -0.65
C ALA A 145 -12.25 -10.73 -1.11
N HIS A 146 -12.04 -9.45 -0.79
CA HIS A 146 -10.91 -8.64 -1.28
C HIS A 146 -10.17 -7.90 -0.13
N PRO A 147 -9.62 -8.62 0.87
CA PRO A 147 -9.03 -8.01 2.06
C PRO A 147 -7.78 -7.17 1.75
N SER A 148 -6.98 -7.52 0.74
CA SER A 148 -5.79 -6.75 0.35
C SER A 148 -6.15 -5.39 -0.27
N GLU A 149 -7.20 -5.33 -1.09
CA GLU A 149 -7.72 -4.09 -1.66
C GLU A 149 -8.35 -3.19 -0.60
N LEU A 150 -9.13 -3.79 0.32
CA LEU A 150 -9.67 -3.05 1.46
C LEU A 150 -8.53 -2.48 2.32
N GLY A 151 -7.47 -3.26 2.57
CA GLY A 151 -6.29 -2.80 3.30
C GLY A 151 -5.60 -1.64 2.61
N LEU A 152 -5.50 -1.67 1.29
CA LEU A 152 -4.96 -0.57 0.48
C LEU A 152 -5.79 0.71 0.63
N LEU A 153 -7.12 0.62 0.53
CA LEU A 153 -8.00 1.79 0.68
C LEU A 153 -7.91 2.40 2.08
N LEU A 154 -7.79 1.58 3.12
CA LEU A 154 -7.58 2.04 4.50
C LEU A 154 -6.24 2.76 4.67
N ILE A 155 -5.15 2.25 4.07
CA ILE A 155 -3.84 2.92 4.05
C ILE A 155 -3.93 4.29 3.37
N ILE A 156 -4.58 4.32 2.21
CA ILE A 156 -4.71 5.52 1.37
C ILE A 156 -5.58 6.59 2.01
N ALA A 157 -6.59 6.21 2.79
CA ALA A 157 -7.38 7.15 3.59
C ALA A 157 -6.64 7.56 4.87
N GLY A 158 -6.01 6.61 5.56
CA GLY A 158 -5.36 6.84 6.84
C GLY A 158 -4.13 7.75 6.76
N ALA A 159 -3.31 7.59 5.71
CA ALA A 159 -2.10 8.39 5.49
C ALA A 159 -2.35 9.92 5.48
N PRO A 160 -3.23 10.46 4.62
CA PRO A 160 -3.51 11.90 4.60
C PRO A 160 -4.27 12.36 5.86
N LEU A 161 -5.09 11.50 6.49
CA LEU A 161 -5.74 11.83 7.75
C LEU A 161 -4.73 12.01 8.90
N LEU A 162 -3.70 11.15 8.97
CA LEU A 162 -2.65 11.20 9.99
C LEU A 162 -1.88 12.52 9.97
N LEU A 163 -1.68 13.10 8.78
CA LEU A 163 -1.01 14.37 8.60
C LEU A 163 -1.98 15.54 8.30
N ALA A 164 -3.28 15.36 8.57
CA ALA A 164 -4.30 16.38 8.37
C ALA A 164 -4.22 17.07 6.98
N ALA A 165 -4.05 16.26 5.94
CA ALA A 165 -3.87 16.67 4.54
C ALA A 165 -5.15 16.40 3.71
N PRO A 166 -6.20 17.24 3.82
CA PRO A 166 -7.51 16.97 3.22
C PRO A 166 -7.50 16.99 1.69
N ARG A 167 -6.64 17.80 1.05
CA ARG A 167 -6.56 17.83 -0.43
C ARG A 167 -5.96 16.52 -0.95
N CYS A 168 -4.91 16.03 -0.30
CA CYS A 168 -4.35 14.72 -0.59
C CYS A 168 -5.37 13.60 -0.35
N LEU A 169 -6.17 13.65 0.72
CA LEU A 169 -7.25 12.67 0.95
C LEU A 169 -8.26 12.66 -0.21
N LEU A 170 -8.68 13.84 -0.68
CA LEU A 170 -9.62 13.94 -1.80
C LEU A 170 -9.03 13.35 -3.09
N VAL A 171 -7.81 13.73 -3.45
CA VAL A 171 -7.10 13.18 -4.63
C VAL A 171 -6.93 11.67 -4.52
N ALA A 172 -6.56 11.19 -3.32
CA ALA A 172 -6.37 9.79 -3.04
C ALA A 172 -7.68 9.00 -3.23
N CYS A 173 -8.79 9.48 -2.68
CA CYS A 173 -10.11 8.87 -2.88
C CYS A 173 -10.51 8.85 -4.36
N LEU A 174 -10.36 9.98 -5.07
CA LEU A 174 -10.75 10.09 -6.47
C LEU A 174 -9.94 9.18 -7.40
N PHE A 175 -8.67 8.93 -7.08
CA PHE A 175 -7.80 8.13 -7.93
C PHE A 175 -7.84 6.64 -7.58
N PHE A 176 -7.68 6.31 -6.30
CA PHE A 176 -7.47 4.92 -5.88
C PHE A 176 -8.75 4.13 -5.65
N VAL A 177 -9.85 4.78 -5.23
CA VAL A 177 -11.13 4.07 -5.06
C VAL A 177 -11.62 3.52 -6.40
N PRO A 178 -11.69 4.30 -7.50
CA PRO A 178 -12.11 3.76 -8.79
C PRO A 178 -11.15 2.68 -9.31
N THR A 179 -9.85 2.86 -9.13
CA THR A 179 -8.82 1.90 -9.54
C THR A 179 -8.98 0.56 -8.82
N SER A 180 -9.18 0.60 -7.50
CA SER A 180 -9.41 -0.59 -6.68
C SER A 180 -10.72 -1.30 -7.06
N LEU A 181 -11.82 -0.55 -7.23
CA LEU A 181 -13.09 -1.10 -7.69
C LEU A 181 -13.00 -1.73 -9.08
N HIS A 182 -12.26 -1.11 -10.00
CA HIS A 182 -12.04 -1.68 -11.33
C HIS A 182 -11.27 -3.01 -11.25
N ARG A 183 -10.24 -3.08 -10.41
CA ARG A 183 -9.47 -4.32 -10.19
C ARG A 183 -10.33 -5.42 -9.59
N ILE A 184 -11.10 -5.12 -8.54
CA ILE A 184 -12.05 -6.05 -7.91
C ILE A 184 -13.05 -6.60 -8.94
N ARG A 185 -13.59 -5.74 -9.82
CA ARG A 185 -14.53 -6.17 -10.87
C ARG A 185 -13.88 -7.12 -11.86
N ARG A 186 -12.66 -6.83 -12.34
CA ARG A 186 -11.95 -7.70 -13.28
C ARG A 186 -11.61 -9.05 -12.63
N GLU A 187 -11.19 -9.05 -11.37
CA GLU A 187 -10.91 -10.28 -10.62
C GLU A 187 -12.16 -11.14 -10.46
N ASN A 188 -13.29 -10.53 -10.08
CA ASN A 188 -14.57 -11.23 -9.98
C ASN A 188 -15.04 -11.81 -11.32
N GLN A 189 -14.81 -11.11 -12.45
CA GLN A 189 -15.16 -11.61 -13.78
C GLN A 189 -14.38 -12.88 -14.13
N VAL A 190 -13.07 -12.87 -13.90
CA VAL A 190 -12.20 -14.02 -14.15
C VAL A 190 -12.58 -15.21 -13.26
N LEU A 191 -12.84 -14.95 -11.96
CA LEU A 191 -13.29 -15.98 -11.02
C LEU A 191 -14.62 -16.64 -11.42
N ASN A 192 -15.56 -15.88 -11.99
CA ASN A 192 -16.84 -16.42 -12.40
C ASN A 192 -16.75 -17.26 -13.68
N THR A 193 -15.85 -16.91 -14.60
CA THR A 193 -15.64 -17.69 -15.83
C THR A 193 -14.90 -19.01 -15.60
N SER A 194 -14.11 -19.14 -14.54
CA SER A 194 -13.33 -20.36 -14.26
C SER A 194 -14.10 -21.44 -13.49
N VAL A 195 -15.33 -21.15 -13.04
CA VAL A 195 -16.21 -22.08 -12.31
C VAL A 195 -17.33 -22.63 -13.21
N ALA A 196 -17.48 -22.08 -14.43
CA ALA A 196 -18.44 -22.52 -15.45
C ALA A 196 -17.80 -23.53 -16.41
#